data_AF-A0A4Y1PYM8-F1
#
_entry.id   AF-A0A4Y1PYM8-F1
#
_cell.length_a   1.000
_cell.length_b   1.000
_cell.length_c   1.000
_cell.angle_alpha   90.00
_cell.angle_beta   90.00
_cell.angle_gamma   90.00
#
_symmetry.space_group_name_H-M   'P 1'
#
loop_
_entity.id
_entity.type
_entity.pdbx_description
1 polymer ?
#
loop_
_entity_poly.entity_id
_entity_poly.type
_entity_poly.pdbx_seq_one_letter_code
_entity_poly.pdbx_strand_id
1 'polypeptide(L)'
;RSKVVGKDSKVTALVMELNLDGDFRKTKKKITWLAQPTDSHPVIEVTLLDYDYLITKKKLEEEDDVKDFVPPVTEFREEALADANVKTLRTGDII
;
A
#
# COMPACT_ATOMS: atom_id res chain seq x y z
N ARG A 1 -3.31 3.76 -25.28
CA ARG A 1 -3.70 3.46 -23.86
C ARG A 1 -5.16 2.98 -23.77
N SER A 2 -5.43 1.83 -23.16
CA SER A 2 -6.78 1.23 -23.01
C SER A 2 -6.93 0.46 -21.68
N LYS A 3 -8.16 0.10 -21.31
CA LYS A 3 -8.47 -0.76 -20.15
C LYS A 3 -9.21 -2.01 -20.59
N VAL A 4 -8.97 -3.12 -19.91
CA VAL A 4 -9.71 -4.38 -20.08
C VAL A 4 -10.69 -4.52 -18.91
N VAL A 5 -11.93 -4.88 -19.21
CA VAL A 5 -13.00 -5.01 -18.23
C VAL A 5 -13.51 -6.45 -18.21
N GLY A 6 -13.58 -7.04 -17.02
CA GLY A 6 -14.07 -8.39 -16.78
C GLY A 6 -15.59 -8.51 -16.87
N LYS A 7 -16.08 -9.74 -16.71
CA LYS A 7 -17.51 -10.08 -16.79
C LYS A 7 -18.37 -9.38 -15.73
N ASP A 8 -17.78 -9.01 -14.60
CA ASP A 8 -18.41 -8.32 -13.48
C ASP A 8 -18.27 -6.78 -13.56
N SER A 9 -17.92 -6.24 -14.73
CA SER A 9 -17.64 -4.81 -14.95
C SER A 9 -16.45 -4.25 -14.16
N LYS A 10 -15.61 -5.08 -13.54
CA LYS A 10 -14.37 -4.63 -12.91
C LYS A 10 -13.23 -4.52 -13.91
N VAL A 11 -12.36 -3.54 -13.71
CA VAL A 11 -11.14 -3.39 -14.51
C VAL A 11 -10.15 -4.48 -14.11
N THR A 12 -9.67 -5.26 -15.08
CA THR A 12 -8.75 -6.38 -14.85
C THR A 12 -7.35 -6.12 -15.39
N ALA A 13 -7.19 -5.21 -16.37
CA ALA A 13 -5.89 -4.82 -16.91
C ALA A 13 -5.90 -3.41 -17.49
N LEU A 14 -4.72 -2.81 -17.58
CA LEU A 14 -4.47 -1.54 -18.26
C LEU A 14 -3.36 -1.73 -19.29
N VAL A 15 -3.58 -1.27 -20.52
CA VAL A 15 -2.57 -1.26 -21.58
C VAL A 15 -2.06 0.16 -21.74
N MET A 16 -0.76 0.33 -21.56
CA MET A 16 -0.08 1.62 -21.63
C MET A 16 1.09 1.54 -22.60
N GLU A 17 1.54 2.70 -23.06
CA GLU A 17 2.69 2.84 -23.96
C GLU A 17 3.76 3.67 -23.27
N LEU A 18 5.01 3.23 -23.41
CA LEU A 18 6.19 3.91 -22.91
C LEU A 18 6.50 5.13 -23.79
N ASN A 19 6.59 6.32 -23.18
CA ASN A 19 6.93 7.55 -23.88
C ASN A 19 8.28 8.07 -23.38
N LEU A 20 9.37 7.67 -24.04
CA LEU A 20 10.73 8.05 -23.65
C LEU A 20 11.07 9.51 -23.99
N ASP A 21 10.44 10.08 -25.01
CA ASP A 21 10.63 11.48 -25.42
C ASP A 21 9.79 12.48 -24.60
N GLY A 22 9.04 11.99 -23.61
CA GLY A 22 8.15 12.80 -22.79
C GLY A 22 8.87 13.67 -21.75
N ASP A 23 8.36 14.88 -21.51
CA ASP A 23 8.84 15.75 -20.44
C ASP A 23 8.24 15.32 -19.08
N PHE A 24 9.07 14.70 -18.23
CA PHE A 24 8.65 14.19 -16.92
C PHE A 24 8.10 15.28 -15.99
N ARG A 25 8.46 16.56 -16.18
CA ARG A 25 7.97 17.68 -15.34
C ARG A 25 6.49 17.96 -15.58
N LYS A 26 5.97 17.60 -16.75
CA LYS A 26 4.54 17.76 -17.11
C LYS A 26 3.68 16.61 -16.59
N THR A 27 4.29 15.55 -16.07
CA THR A 27 3.60 14.38 -15.53
C THR A 27 2.97 14.69 -14.18
N LYS A 28 1.64 14.90 -14.16
CA LYS A 28 0.88 15.26 -12.96
C LYS A 28 0.66 14.09 -12.00
N LYS A 29 0.55 12.87 -12.51
CA LYS A 29 0.25 11.67 -11.71
C LYS A 29 1.44 10.74 -11.74
N LYS A 30 1.91 10.34 -10.56
CA LYS A 30 2.96 9.35 -10.36
C LYS A 30 2.38 8.19 -9.58
N ILE A 31 2.75 6.98 -9.96
CA ILE A 31 2.31 5.74 -9.32
C ILE A 31 3.54 4.88 -9.04
N THR A 32 3.45 4.05 -8.02
CA THR A 32 4.39 2.94 -7.78
C THR A 32 3.86 1.69 -8.47
N TRP A 33 4.76 0.79 -8.88
CA TRP A 33 4.40 -0.49 -9.48
C TRP A 33 5.46 -1.55 -9.19
N LEU A 34 5.05 -2.81 -9.22
CA LEU A 34 5.95 -3.96 -9.26
C LEU A 34 6.05 -4.47 -10.70
N ALA A 35 7.25 -4.91 -11.08
CA ALA A 35 7.44 -5.60 -12.35
C ALA A 35 6.75 -6.98 -12.31
N GLN A 36 6.47 -7.54 -13.49
CA GLN A 36 5.98 -8.91 -13.58
C GLN A 36 7.01 -9.86 -12.96
N PRO A 37 6.59 -10.79 -12.08
CA PRO A 37 7.51 -11.68 -11.39
C PRO A 37 8.26 -12.59 -12.35
N THR A 38 9.54 -12.84 -12.05
CA THR A 38 10.39 -13.84 -12.70
C THR A 38 10.99 -14.77 -11.65
N ASP A 39 11.60 -15.88 -12.07
CA ASP A 39 12.28 -16.80 -11.15
C ASP A 39 13.40 -16.10 -10.36
N SER A 40 14.11 -15.16 -10.99
CA SER A 40 15.19 -14.38 -10.36
C SER A 40 14.67 -13.22 -9.50
N HIS A 41 13.49 -12.68 -9.83
CA HIS A 41 12.86 -11.55 -9.13
C HIS A 41 11.38 -11.85 -8.87
N PRO A 42 11.08 -12.73 -7.92
CA PRO A 42 9.69 -13.03 -7.56
C PRO A 42 9.09 -11.87 -6.76
N VAL A 43 7.76 -11.74 -6.82
CA VAL A 43 7.00 -10.93 -5.87
C VAL A 43 6.82 -11.71 -4.57
N ILE A 44 6.77 -11.00 -3.45
CA ILE A 44 6.67 -11.59 -2.11
C ILE A 44 5.32 -11.27 -1.54
N GLU A 45 4.58 -12.29 -1.12
CA GLU A 45 3.36 -12.10 -0.34
C GLU A 45 3.73 -11.54 1.04
N VAL A 46 3.14 -10.41 1.38
CA VAL A 46 3.36 -9.73 2.66
C VAL A 46 2.03 -9.32 3.26
N THR A 47 2.01 -9.15 4.58
CA THR A 47 0.90 -8.49 5.28
C THR A 47 1.38 -7.12 5.71
N LEU A 48 0.75 -6.08 5.18
CA LEU A 48 0.95 -4.71 5.65
C LEU A 48 0.12 -4.52 6.91
N LEU A 49 0.78 -4.05 7.97
CA LEU A 49 0.14 -3.68 9.23
C LEU A 49 0.17 -2.15 9.33
N ASP A 50 -1.00 -1.54 9.21
CA ASP A 50 -1.19 -0.11 9.43
C ASP A 50 -1.82 0.10 10.81
N TYR A 51 -1.30 1.08 11.55
CA TYR A 51 -1.65 1.33 12.94
C TYR A 51 -2.16 2.75 13.09
N ASP A 52 -3.41 2.88 13.55
CA ASP A 52 -4.02 4.16 13.87
C ASP A 52 -3.74 4.56 15.33
N TYR A 53 -4.17 5.76 15.70
CA TYR A 53 -4.07 6.26 17.07
C TYR A 53 -4.78 5.35 18.06
N LEU A 54 -4.14 5.13 19.20
CA LEU A 54 -4.71 4.32 20.30
C LEU A 54 -5.90 4.99 20.99
N ILE A 55 -6.01 6.32 20.89
CA ILE A 55 -7.11 7.10 21.45
C ILE A 55 -7.58 8.15 20.45
N THR A 56 -8.88 8.41 20.46
CA THR A 56 -9.53 9.41 19.59
C THR A 56 -9.41 10.84 20.13
N LYS A 57 -9.09 10.99 21.43
CA LYS A 57 -8.91 12.29 22.08
C LYS A 57 -7.42 12.62 22.25
N LYS A 58 -6.99 13.77 21.74
CA LYS A 58 -5.57 14.21 21.78
C LYS A 58 -4.99 14.28 23.19
N LYS A 59 -5.80 14.67 24.18
CA LYS A 59 -5.44 14.75 25.59
C LYS A 59 -6.65 14.37 26.42
N LEU A 60 -6.48 13.39 27.30
CA LEU A 60 -7.47 13.04 28.32
C LEU A 60 -7.34 14.01 29.49
N GLU A 61 -8.47 14.41 30.04
CA GLU A 61 -8.56 15.16 31.29
C GLU A 61 -8.83 14.20 32.45
N GLU A 62 -8.72 14.67 33.70
CA GLU A 62 -8.74 13.82 34.90
C GLU A 62 -10.04 13.01 35.05
N GLU A 63 -11.14 13.51 34.50
CA GLU A 63 -12.48 12.93 34.61
C GLU A 63 -12.81 11.92 33.48
N ASP A 64 -11.92 11.76 32.49
CA ASP A 64 -12.15 10.88 31.34
C ASP A 64 -11.73 9.43 31.66
N ASP A 65 -12.57 8.44 31.29
CA ASP A 65 -12.12 7.03 31.21
C ASP A 65 -11.55 6.75 29.81
N VAL A 66 -10.29 6.30 29.76
CA VAL A 66 -9.58 5.94 28.53
C VAL A 66 -10.42 5.03 27.63
N LYS A 67 -11.17 4.08 28.22
CA LYS A 67 -11.96 3.08 27.49
C LYS A 67 -13.00 3.70 26.56
N ASP A 68 -13.51 4.88 26.92
CA ASP A 68 -14.51 5.59 26.12
C ASP A 68 -13.90 6.24 24.87
N PHE A 69 -12.57 6.35 24.81
CA PHE A 69 -11.85 7.00 23.72
C PHE A 69 -10.99 6.04 22.89
N VAL A 70 -10.95 4.75 23.24
CA VAL A 70 -10.29 3.72 22.42
C VAL A 70 -11.13 3.47 21.17
N PRO A 71 -10.61 3.67 19.95
CA PRO A 71 -11.35 3.35 18.75
C PRO A 71 -11.51 1.82 18.60
N PRO A 72 -12.60 1.34 17.97
CA PRO A 72 -12.90 -0.09 17.89
C PRO A 72 -11.88 -0.89 17.06
N VAL A 73 -11.16 -0.21 16.17
CA VAL A 73 -10.12 -0.80 15.31
C VAL A 73 -8.94 0.16 15.27
N THR A 74 -7.75 -0.33 15.62
CA THR A 74 -6.49 0.41 15.57
C THR A 74 -5.43 -0.26 14.71
N GLU A 75 -5.65 -1.54 14.33
CA GLU A 75 -4.74 -2.30 13.48
C GLU A 75 -5.50 -2.72 12.22
N PHE A 76 -4.95 -2.37 11.06
CA PHE A 76 -5.47 -2.73 9.76
C PHE A 76 -4.48 -3.67 9.08
N ARG A 77 -4.98 -4.84 8.65
CA ARG A 77 -4.18 -5.85 7.97
C ARG A 77 -4.57 -5.88 6.50
N GLU A 78 -3.59 -5.71 5.63
CA GLU A 78 -3.80 -5.80 4.19
C GLU A 78 -2.84 -6.83 3.59
N GLU A 79 -3.40 -7.80 2.86
CA GLU A 79 -2.61 -8.71 2.04
C GLU A 79 -2.08 -7.95 0.83
N ALA A 80 -0.77 -7.98 0.62
CA ALA A 80 -0.11 -7.24 -0.44
C ALA A 80 1.02 -8.05 -1.09
N LEU A 81 1.53 -7.50 -2.17
CA LEU A 81 2.73 -7.99 -2.84
C LEU A 81 3.84 -6.95 -2.69
N ALA A 82 5.04 -7.41 -2.35
CA ALA A 82 6.26 -6.62 -2.29
C ALA A 82 7.30 -7.11 -3.30
N ASP A 83 8.33 -6.31 -3.55
CA ASP A 83 9.44 -6.68 -4.42
C ASP A 83 10.38 -7.69 -3.74
N ALA A 84 11.23 -8.35 -4.52
CA ALA A 84 12.13 -9.40 -4.04
C ALA A 84 13.10 -8.95 -2.93
N ASN A 85 13.41 -7.65 -2.81
CA ASN A 85 14.37 -7.16 -1.83
C ASN A 85 13.87 -7.30 -0.38
N VAL A 86 12.56 -7.42 -0.16
CA VAL A 86 12.04 -7.61 1.20
C VAL A 86 12.44 -8.96 1.81
N LYS A 87 12.82 -9.96 1.00
CA LYS A 87 13.25 -11.28 1.49
C LYS A 87 14.45 -11.22 2.43
N THR A 88 15.30 -10.21 2.28
CA THR A 88 16.57 -10.11 3.01
C THR A 88 16.51 -9.15 4.19
N LEU A 89 15.34 -8.56 4.45
CA LEU A 89 15.15 -7.65 5.58
C LEU A 89 15.26 -8.41 6.90
N ARG A 90 15.86 -7.74 7.88
CA ARG A 90 15.94 -8.18 9.26
C ARG A 90 14.91 -7.43 10.09
N THR A 91 14.49 -8.04 11.19
CA THR A 91 13.62 -7.39 12.16
C THR A 91 14.26 -6.08 12.64
N GLY A 92 13.53 -4.98 12.50
CA GLY A 92 13.98 -3.64 12.86
C GLY A 92 14.57 -2.83 11.71
N ASP A 93 14.71 -3.41 10.51
CA ASP A 93 15.09 -2.63 9.31
C ASP A 93 13.98 -1.62 8.95
N ILE A 94 14.38 -0.43 8.51
CA ILE A 94 13.50 0.68 8.10
C ILE A 94 13.66 0.89 6.59
N ILE A 95 12.54 0.97 5.87
CA ILE A 95 12.45 1.06 4.40
C ILE A 95 11.85 2.41 3.99
#